data_AF-A0A2M7QKR0-F1
#
_entry.id   AF-A0A2M7QKR0-F1
#
_cell.length_a   1.000
_cell.length_b   1.000
_cell.length_c   1.000
_cell.angle_alpha   90.00
_cell.angle_beta   90.00
_cell.angle_gamma   90.00
#
_symmetry.space_group_name_H-M   'P 1'
#
loop_
_entity.id
_entity.type
_entity.pdbx_description
1 polymer ?
#
loop_
_entity_poly.entity_id
_entity_poly.type
_entity_poly.pdbx_seq_one_letter_code
_entity_poly.pdbx_strand_id
1 'polypeptide(L)'
;LEAIFDSGFRRTLFQIPVGMVQNPNGMRALDGQAFAITRESGPIFFYDAGDGPTGTVISSALEESTTDVAEELTQLIKTQRAYSSNAKIIQTVDEMLQETTNLKR
;
A
#
# COMPACT_ATOMS: atom_id res chain seq x y z
N LEU A 1 -24.56 5.37 13.04
CA LEU A 1 -25.33 4.23 13.61
C LEU A 1 -26.62 4.78 14.20
N GLU A 2 -27.76 4.48 13.58
CA GLU A 2 -29.08 4.93 14.02
C GLU A 2 -29.76 3.83 14.84
N ALA A 3 -30.38 4.20 15.97
CA ALA A 3 -31.30 3.31 16.67
C ALA A 3 -32.74 3.66 16.29
N ILE A 4 -33.52 2.62 16.02
CA ILE A 4 -34.96 2.70 15.85
C ILE A 4 -35.58 2.31 17.19
N PHE A 5 -36.23 3.26 17.84
CA PHE A 5 -36.96 3.00 19.08
C PHE A 5 -38.35 2.43 18.77
N ASP A 6 -38.94 1.71 19.73
CA ASP A 6 -40.26 1.07 19.60
C ASP A 6 -41.39 2.08 19.27
N SER A 7 -41.16 3.38 19.55
CA SER A 7 -42.02 4.50 19.16
C SER A 7 -41.91 4.93 17.69
N GLY A 8 -41.10 4.24 16.87
CA GLY A 8 -40.81 4.61 15.48
C GLY A 8 -39.84 5.79 15.32
N PHE A 9 -39.38 6.38 16.43
CA PHE A 9 -38.41 7.47 16.42
C PHE A 9 -37.02 6.95 16.04
N ARG A 10 -36.36 7.64 15.11
CA ARG A 10 -34.97 7.36 14.72
C ARG A 10 -34.06 8.43 15.32
N ARG A 11 -32.99 7.99 15.99
CA ARG A 11 -31.96 8.91 16.51
C ARG A 11 -30.59 8.38 16.12
N THR A 12 -29.76 9.27 15.58
CA THR A 12 -28.34 9.02 15.41
C THR A 12 -27.70 8.94 16.79
N LEU A 13 -27.21 7.75 17.14
CA LEU A 13 -26.57 7.52 18.43
C LEU A 13 -25.08 7.84 18.38
N PHE A 14 -24.41 7.42 17.30
CA PHE A 14 -22.98 7.57 17.13
C PHE A 14 -22.64 7.78 15.65
N GLN A 15 -21.62 8.61 15.41
CA GLN A 15 -21.01 8.84 14.11
C GLN A 15 -19.51 8.56 14.23
N ILE A 16 -18.98 7.83 13.25
CA ILE A 16 -17.56 7.50 13.20
C ILE A 16 -16.88 8.62 12.41
N PRO A 17 -15.96 9.39 13.03
CA PRO A 17 -15.21 10.39 12.30
C PRO A 17 -14.19 9.71 11.37
N VAL A 18 -14.00 10.27 10.19
CA VAL A 18 -13.01 9.83 9.20
C VAL A 18 -11.81 10.77 9.29
N GLY A 19 -10.62 10.19 9.47
CA GLY A 19 -9.37 10.93 9.48
C GLY A 19 -8.80 11.07 8.08
N MET A 20 -8.51 12.29 7.66
CA MET A 20 -7.79 12.59 6.42
C MET A 20 -6.39 13.09 6.76
N VAL A 21 -5.40 12.58 6.03
CA VAL A 21 -4.00 13.00 6.14
C VAL A 21 -3.58 13.60 4.80
N GLN A 22 -2.82 14.69 4.84
CA GLN A 22 -2.46 15.44 3.64
C GLN A 22 -1.58 14.63 2.67
N ASN A 23 -0.68 13.81 3.21
CA ASN A 23 0.16 12.90 2.43
C ASN A 23 0.05 11.45 2.96
N PRO A 24 -0.82 10.62 2.38
CA PRO A 24 -0.97 9.22 2.78
C PRO A 24 0.31 8.39 2.63
N ASN A 25 1.12 8.66 1.60
CA ASN A 25 2.37 7.93 1.33
C ASN A 25 3.48 8.25 2.35
N GLY A 26 3.35 9.36 3.07
CA GLY A 26 4.27 9.71 4.16
C GLY A 26 3.94 9.01 5.48
N MET A 27 2.82 8.29 5.58
CA MET A 27 2.46 7.58 6.79
C MET A 27 3.35 6.35 6.99
N ARG A 28 3.65 6.04 8.25
CA ARG A 28 4.41 4.83 8.58
C ARG A 28 3.45 3.66 8.78
N ALA A 29 3.59 2.62 7.97
CA ALA A 29 2.86 1.38 8.17
C ALA A 29 3.23 0.76 9.53
N LEU A 30 2.20 0.41 10.30
CA LEU A 30 2.28 -0.39 11.52
C LEU A 30 1.68 -1.77 11.25
N ASP A 31 1.78 -2.64 12.25
CA ASP A 31 1.19 -3.97 12.18
C ASP A 31 -0.35 -3.91 12.09
N GLY A 32 -0.94 -4.90 11.40
CA GLY A 32 -2.40 -5.05 11.32
C GLY A 32 -3.11 -4.01 10.46
N GLN A 33 -2.47 -3.53 9.38
CA GLN A 33 -3.02 -2.50 8.48
C GLN A 33 -3.22 -1.12 9.14
N ALA A 34 -2.64 -0.91 10.33
CA ALA A 34 -2.65 0.40 10.98
C ALA A 34 -1.56 1.31 10.38
N PHE A 35 -1.80 2.62 10.43
CA PHE A 35 -0.83 3.62 9.98
C PHE A 35 -0.57 4.64 11.09
N ALA A 36 0.70 4.98 11.28
CA ALA A 36 1.13 6.04 12.19
C ALA A 36 1.46 7.31 11.41
N ILE A 37 1.03 8.44 11.98
CA ILE A 37 1.36 9.78 11.47
C ILE A 37 2.86 10.03 11.65
N THR A 38 3.49 10.59 10.63
CA THR A 38 4.89 11.02 10.65
C THR A 38 4.98 12.52 10.37
N ARG A 39 6.19 13.07 10.44
CA ARG A 39 6.43 14.45 10.02
C ARG A 39 6.18 14.65 8.52
N GLU A 40 6.37 13.62 7.70
CA GLU A 40 6.20 13.66 6.24
C GLU A 40 4.74 13.50 5.79
N SER A 41 3.92 12.85 6.62
CA SER A 41 2.48 12.69 6.33
C SER A 41 1.69 13.97 6.60
N GLY A 42 2.17 14.81 7.53
CA GLY A 42 1.45 15.98 8.04
C GLY A 42 0.39 15.60 9.09
N PRO A 43 -0.31 16.60 9.66
CA PRO A 43 -1.33 16.37 10.68
C PRO A 43 -2.55 15.62 10.12
N ILE A 44 -3.26 14.91 11.01
CA ILE A 44 -4.56 14.31 10.70
C ILE A 44 -5.67 15.30 10.99
N PHE A 45 -6.62 15.40 10.07
CA PHE A 45 -7.85 16.17 10.24
C PHE A 45 -9.02 15.20 10.30
N PHE A 46 -9.88 15.35 11.29
CA PHE A 46 -11.09 14.53 11.43
C PHE A 46 -12.27 15.26 10.81
N TYR A 47 -13.02 14.54 9.98
CA TYR A 47 -14.25 15.00 9.37
C TYR A 47 -15.38 14.01 9.67
N ASP A 48 -16.60 14.50 9.53
CA ASP A 48 -17.78 13.65 9.54
C ASP A 48 -17.86 12.85 8.24
N ALA A 49 -18.18 11.56 8.34
CA ALA A 49 -18.33 10.69 7.17
C ALA A 49 -19.34 11.27 6.16
N GLY A 50 -18.90 11.54 4.93
CA GLY A 50 -19.71 12.15 3.87
C GLY A 50 -19.73 13.69 3.86
N ASP A 51 -18.97 14.34 4.74
CA ASP A 51 -18.78 15.79 4.75
C ASP A 51 -17.33 16.18 4.34
N GLY A 52 -17.18 17.36 3.76
CA GLY A 52 -15.91 17.89 3.28
C GLY A 52 -15.24 17.02 2.19
N PRO A 53 -13.91 16.83 2.23
CA PRO A 53 -13.16 16.02 1.25
C PRO A 53 -13.21 14.51 1.53
N THR A 54 -14.04 14.05 2.48
CA THR A 54 -14.08 12.63 2.88
C THR A 54 -15.17 11.86 2.15
N GLY A 55 -14.92 10.57 1.91
CA GLY A 55 -15.88 9.65 1.33
C GLY A 55 -17.04 9.33 2.27
N THR A 56 -18.08 8.69 1.74
CA THR A 56 -19.18 8.16 2.55
C THR A 56 -18.79 6.81 3.15
N VAL A 57 -19.25 6.55 4.38
CA VAL A 57 -19.08 5.23 5.01
C VAL A 57 -20.25 4.34 4.59
N ILE A 58 -19.94 3.21 3.96
CA ILE A 58 -20.92 2.19 3.59
C ILE A 58 -20.94 1.13 4.70
N SER A 59 -22.07 0.98 5.37
CA SER A 59 -22.24 -0.06 6.40
C SER A 59 -22.27 -1.45 5.77
N SER A 60 -21.65 -2.43 6.44
CA SER A 60 -21.63 -3.85 6.02
C SER A 60 -20.89 -4.13 4.70
N ALA A 61 -20.01 -3.22 4.27
CA ALA A 61 -19.07 -3.44 3.17
C ALA A 61 -17.64 -3.56 3.71
N LEU A 62 -16.84 -4.44 3.12
CA LEU A 62 -15.40 -4.57 3.38
C LEU A 62 -14.66 -4.09 2.13
N GLU A 63 -13.68 -3.22 2.31
CA GLU A 63 -12.84 -2.74 1.22
C GLU A 63 -11.94 -3.88 0.71
N GLU A 64 -12.08 -4.20 -0.58
CA GLU A 64 -11.27 -5.23 -1.23
C GLU A 64 -9.87 -4.68 -1.52
N SER A 65 -8.86 -5.55 -1.47
CA SER A 65 -7.50 -5.16 -1.85
C SER A 65 -7.48 -4.69 -3.30
N THR A 66 -6.87 -3.53 -3.55
CA THR A 66 -6.69 -3.02 -4.92
C THR A 66 -5.60 -3.77 -5.69
N THR A 67 -4.94 -4.76 -5.08
CA THR A 67 -3.81 -5.49 -5.67
C THR A 67 -4.27 -6.60 -6.61
N ASP A 68 -3.84 -6.54 -7.88
CA ASP A 68 -3.98 -7.64 -8.82
C ASP A 68 -2.81 -8.63 -8.67
N VAL A 69 -3.11 -9.81 -8.15
CA VAL A 69 -2.13 -10.87 -7.90
C VAL A 69 -1.43 -11.33 -9.19
N ALA A 70 -2.12 -11.33 -10.33
CA ALA A 70 -1.53 -11.76 -11.60
C ALA A 70 -0.50 -10.75 -12.12
N GLU A 71 -0.79 -9.46 -11.97
CA GLU A 71 0.14 -8.38 -12.32
C GLU A 71 1.37 -8.39 -11.38
N GLU A 72 1.15 -8.49 -10.07
CA GLU A 72 2.23 -8.55 -9.08
C GLU A 72 3.15 -9.74 -9.30
N LEU A 73 2.61 -10.94 -9.59
CA LEU A 73 3.41 -12.11 -9.89
C LEU A 73 4.23 -11.92 -11.17
N THR A 74 3.64 -11.29 -12.20
CA THR A 74 4.34 -10.98 -13.44
C THR A 74 5.48 -9.99 -13.19
N GLN A 75 5.26 -8.99 -12.34
CA GLN A 75 6.28 -8.02 -11.95
C GLN A 75 7.41 -8.69 -11.17
N LEU A 76 7.09 -9.61 -10.25
CA LEU A 76 8.10 -10.43 -9.56
C LEU A 76 8.92 -11.28 -10.54
N ILE A 77 8.28 -11.94 -11.52
CA ILE A 77 8.98 -12.72 -12.54
C ILE A 77 9.90 -11.83 -13.38
N LYS A 78 9.46 -10.62 -13.76
CA LYS A 78 10.30 -9.66 -14.48
C LYS A 78 11.52 -9.26 -13.65
N THR A 79 11.34 -8.91 -12.39
CA THR A 79 12.45 -8.55 -11.48
C THR A 79 13.42 -9.71 -11.29
N GLN A 80 12.91 -10.94 -11.11
CA GLN A 80 13.75 -12.14 -10.98
C GLN A 80 14.53 -12.44 -12.26
N ARG A 81 13.90 -12.31 -13.44
CA ARG A 81 14.58 -12.48 -14.74
C ARG A 81 15.64 -11.40 -14.95
N ALA A 82 15.37 -10.15 -14.60
CA ALA A 82 16.37 -9.08 -14.68
C ALA A 82 17.58 -9.42 -13.79
N TYR A 83 17.35 -9.92 -12.58
CA TYR A 83 18.41 -10.36 -11.68
C TYR A 83 19.22 -11.53 -12.25
N SER A 84 18.57 -12.58 -12.78
CA SER A 84 19.27 -13.73 -13.35
C SER A 84 20.02 -13.39 -14.64
N SER A 85 19.47 -12.52 -15.49
CA SER A 85 20.17 -11.98 -16.66
C SER A 85 21.40 -11.16 -16.26
N ASN A 86 21.28 -10.29 -15.26
CA ASN A 86 22.41 -9.51 -14.75
C ASN A 86 23.49 -10.42 -14.14
N ALA A 87 23.10 -11.43 -13.36
CA ALA A 87 24.03 -12.41 -12.80
C ALA A 87 24.76 -13.20 -13.91
N LYS A 88 24.05 -13.58 -14.98
CA LYS A 88 24.68 -14.27 -16.11
C LYS A 88 25.65 -13.38 -16.89
N ILE A 89 25.33 -12.09 -17.07
CA ILE A 89 26.24 -11.11 -17.67
C ILE A 89 27.53 -11.02 -16.85
N ILE A 90 27.44 -10.92 -15.53
CA ILE A 90 28.61 -10.86 -14.63
C ILE A 90 29.45 -12.12 -14.78
N GLN A 91 28.83 -13.31 -14.75
CA GLN A 91 29.55 -14.57 -14.93
C GLN A 91 30.30 -14.63 -16.28
N THR A 92 29.66 -14.22 -17.37
CA THR A 92 30.30 -14.21 -18.69
C THR A 92 31.47 -13.22 -18.75
N VAL A 93 31.35 -12.07 -18.07
CA VAL A 93 32.46 -11.10 -17.95
C VAL A 93 33.62 -11.71 -17.16
N ASP A 94 33.35 -12.40 -16.06
CA ASP A 94 34.38 -13.06 -15.25
C ASP A 94 35.10 -14.17 -16.05
N GLU A 95 34.36 -14.98 -16.82
CA GLU A 95 34.91 -16.00 -17.70
C GLU A 95 35.83 -15.38 -18.77
N MET A 96 35.40 -14.29 -19.41
CA MET A 96 36.20 -13.57 -20.41
C MET A 96 37.46 -12.92 -19.83
N LEU A 97 37.37 -12.37 -18.61
CA LEU A 97 38.51 -11.80 -17.89
C LEU A 97 39.55 -12.89 -17.55
N GLN A 98 39.08 -14.05 -17.11
CA GLN A 98 39.95 -15.19 -16.82
C GLN A 98 40.66 -15.68 -18.09
N GLU A 99 39.95 -15.79 -19.21
CA GLU A 99 40.53 -16.18 -20.49
C GLU A 99 41.59 -15.18 -20.99
N THR A 100 41.33 -13.87 -20.88
CA THR A 100 42.32 -12.84 -21.24
C THR A 100 43.56 -12.86 -20.35
N THR A 101 43.42 -13.15 -19.04
CA THR A 101 44.60 -13.33 -18.17
C THR A 101 45.42 -14.57 -18.53
N ASN A 102 44.78 -15.65 -18.99
CA ASN A 102 45.46 -16.86 -19.42
C ASN A 102 46.21 -16.67 -20.76
N LEU A 103 45.70 -15.84 -21.67
CA LEU A 103 46.37 -15.48 -22.94
C LEU A 103 47.61 -14.60 -22.76
N LYS A 104 47.77 -13.94 -21.61
CA LYS A 104 48.91 -13.06 -21.31
C LYS A 104 50.13 -13.81 -20.74
N ARG A 105 49.99 -15.11 -20.42
CA ARG A 105 51.11 -16.00 -20.05
C ARG A 105 51.68 -16.68 -21.29
#